data_AF-A0A536FMH7-F1
#
_entry.id   AF-A0A536FMH7-F1
#
_cell.length_a   1.000
_cell.length_b   1.000
_cell.length_c   1.000
_cell.angle_alpha   90.00
_cell.angle_beta   90.00
_cell.angle_gamma   90.00
#
_symmetry.space_group_name_H-M   'P 1'
#
loop_
_entity.id
_entity.type
_entity.pdbx_description
1 polymer ?
#
loop_
_entity_poly.entity_id
_entity_poly.type
_entity_poly.pdbx_seq_one_letter_code
_entity_poly.pdbx_strand_id
1 'polypeptide(L)'
;MLRASPDPVFQARAADVEDVVGQLRRALHGAGGTPPAPLQPSIVVARDLAPSQTAGLDRALVLGFATEQGSATAHTAILARALGLPAVVGIAGLLEAVQDGQA
;
A
#
# COMPACT_ATOMS: atom_id res chain seq x y z
N MET A 1 -19.42 -7.82 5.27
CA MET A 1 -20.65 -7.07 4.94
C MET A 1 -20.46 -6.13 3.75
N LEU A 2 -19.52 -5.17 3.76
CA LEU A 2 -19.33 -4.23 2.63
C LEU A 2 -18.90 -4.91 1.32
N ARG A 3 -17.93 -5.84 1.38
CA ARG A 3 -17.46 -6.63 0.23
C ARG A 3 -18.56 -7.46 -0.47
N ALA A 4 -19.59 -7.86 0.28
CA ALA A 4 -20.70 -8.67 -0.22
C ALA A 4 -21.92 -7.81 -0.60
N SER A 5 -21.81 -6.48 -0.50
CA SER A 5 -22.88 -5.56 -0.86
C SER A 5 -23.18 -5.66 -2.36
N PRO A 6 -24.44 -5.60 -2.81
CA PRO A 6 -24.76 -5.53 -4.24
C PRO A 6 -24.40 -4.17 -4.87
N ASP A 7 -24.10 -3.15 -4.07
CA ASP A 7 -23.72 -1.81 -4.55
C ASP A 7 -22.19 -1.75 -4.81
N PRO A 8 -21.75 -1.43 -6.05
CA PRO A 8 -20.34 -1.28 -6.40
C PRO A 8 -19.59 -0.25 -5.56
N VAL A 9 -20.27 0.82 -5.13
CA VAL A 9 -19.67 1.86 -4.27
C VAL A 9 -19.32 1.28 -2.91
N PHE A 10 -20.23 0.53 -2.29
CA PHE A 10 -19.97 -0.10 -0.99
C PHE A 10 -18.92 -1.21 -1.08
N GLN A 11 -18.87 -1.96 -2.18
CA GLN A 11 -17.80 -2.93 -2.42
C GLN A 11 -16.44 -2.24 -2.47
N ALA A 12 -16.32 -1.12 -3.18
CA ALA A 12 -15.08 -0.35 -3.26
C ALA A 12 -14.64 0.23 -1.91
N ARG A 13 -15.58 0.61 -1.04
CA ARG A 13 -15.30 1.13 0.31
C ARG A 13 -14.90 0.08 1.33
N ALA A 14 -15.03 -1.21 1.02
CA ALA A 14 -14.65 -2.27 1.95
C ALA A 14 -13.17 -2.19 2.34
N ALA A 15 -12.29 -1.92 1.38
CA ALA A 15 -10.85 -1.80 1.60
C ALA A 15 -10.51 -0.59 2.51
N ASP A 16 -11.20 0.53 2.34
CA ASP A 16 -11.00 1.74 3.17
C ASP A 16 -11.32 1.44 4.65
N VAL A 17 -12.42 0.72 4.91
CA VAL A 17 -12.80 0.33 6.28
C VAL A 17 -11.81 -0.68 6.87
N GLU A 18 -11.35 -1.64 6.07
CA GLU A 18 -10.31 -2.59 6.48
C GLU A 18 -9.00 -1.86 6.85
N ASP A 19 -8.63 -0.79 6.13
CA ASP A 19 -7.47 0.04 6.44
C ASP A 19 -7.63 0.78 7.78
N VAL A 20 -8.77 1.44 8.01
CA VAL A 20 -9.06 2.13 9.28
C VAL A 20 -9.01 1.18 10.47
N VAL A 21 -9.60 -0.02 10.33
CA VAL A 21 -9.52 -1.06 11.36
C VAL A 21 -8.07 -1.48 11.61
N GLY A 22 -7.27 -1.63 10.55
CA GLY A 22 -5.84 -1.92 10.64
C GLY A 22 -5.06 -0.84 11.39
N GLN A 23 -5.32 0.43 11.10
CA GLN A 23 -4.71 1.57 11.78
C GLN A 23 -5.06 1.62 13.27
N LEU A 24 -6.35 1.45 13.60
CA LEU A 24 -6.82 1.42 14.98
C LEU A 24 -6.14 0.29 15.76
N ARG A 25 -6.06 -0.91 15.16
CA ARG A 25 -5.37 -2.05 15.77
C ARG A 25 -3.90 -1.73 16.04
N ARG A 26 -3.18 -1.13 15.09
CA ARG A 26 -1.77 -0.73 15.27
C ARG A 26 -1.62 0.26 16.43
N ALA A 27 -2.43 1.32 16.42
CA ALA A 27 -2.42 2.36 17.45
C ALA A 27 -2.66 1.78 18.87
N LEU A 28 -3.61 0.86 19.01
CA LEU A 28 -3.91 0.20 20.29
C LEU A 28 -2.76 -0.68 20.80
N HIS A 29 -1.91 -1.21 19.92
CA HIS A 29 -0.74 -2.01 20.29
C HIS A 29 0.53 -1.18 20.49
N GLY A 30 0.45 0.15 20.41
CA GLY A 30 1.62 1.04 20.52
C GLY A 30 2.60 0.96 19.33
N ALA A 31 2.28 0.15 18.32
CA ALA A 31 2.98 0.17 17.04
C ALA A 31 2.41 1.32 16.23
N GLY A 32 3.20 2.38 16.01
CA GLY A 32 2.79 3.50 15.15
C GLY A 32 2.26 3.01 13.80
N GLY A 33 1.29 3.74 13.23
CA GLY A 33 0.55 3.31 12.04
C GLY A 33 1.38 3.18 10.77
N THR A 34 2.62 3.66 10.78
CA THR A 34 3.52 3.75 9.62
C THR A 34 4.41 2.51 9.54
N PRO A 35 4.58 1.90 8.35
CA PRO A 35 5.65 0.93 8.13
C PRO A 35 7.01 1.52 8.58
N PRO A 36 7.94 0.71 9.09
CA PRO A 36 9.28 1.19 9.38
C PRO A 36 9.86 1.84 8.12
N ALA A 37 10.39 3.05 8.28
CA ALA A 37 11.01 3.78 7.19
C ALA A 37 12.25 3.00 6.69
N PRO A 38 12.54 3.00 5.38
CA PRO A 38 13.78 2.43 4.87
C PRO A 38 14.98 3.10 5.52
N LEU A 39 16.07 2.35 5.75
CA LEU A 39 17.32 2.94 6.27
C LEU A 39 18.13 3.67 5.19
N GLN A 40 17.78 3.45 3.91
CA GLN A 40 18.46 4.01 2.75
C GLN A 40 17.45 4.15 1.58
N PRO A 41 17.77 4.96 0.54
CA PRO A 41 16.94 5.05 -0.66
C PRO A 41 16.62 3.67 -1.26
N SER A 42 15.33 3.30 -1.28
CA SER A 42 14.87 1.94 -1.58
C SER A 42 13.56 1.93 -2.38
N ILE A 43 13.25 0.79 -3.01
CA ILE A 43 11.94 0.52 -3.61
C ILE A 43 11.10 -0.27 -2.60
N VAL A 44 9.89 0.20 -2.32
CA VAL A 44 8.98 -0.50 -1.39
C VAL A 44 8.25 -1.61 -2.14
N VAL A 45 8.32 -2.83 -1.63
CA VAL A 45 7.59 -3.99 -2.16
C VAL A 45 6.53 -4.42 -1.16
N ALA A 46 5.29 -4.57 -1.61
CA ALA A 46 4.17 -4.94 -0.75
C ALA A 46 3.14 -5.81 -1.47
N ARG A 47 2.25 -6.47 -0.72
CA ARG A 47 1.11 -7.17 -1.32
C ARG A 47 0.14 -6.17 -1.95
N ASP A 48 -0.23 -5.16 -1.16
CA ASP A 48 -1.02 -4.00 -1.55
C ASP A 48 -0.60 -2.84 -0.65
N LEU A 49 -0.89 -1.61 -1.05
CA LEU A 49 -0.67 -0.41 -0.25
C LEU A 49 -1.98 0.37 -0.13
N ALA A 50 -2.48 0.49 1.09
CA ALA A 50 -3.63 1.33 1.37
C ALA A 50 -3.28 2.83 1.23
N PRO A 51 -4.25 3.69 0.93
CA PRO A 51 -4.03 5.13 0.78
C PRO A 51 -3.26 5.77 1.94
N SER A 52 -3.58 5.39 3.18
CA SER A 52 -2.92 5.87 4.38
C SER A 52 -1.43 5.52 4.45
N GLN A 53 -1.05 4.33 3.95
CA GLN A 53 0.33 3.86 3.95
C GLN A 53 1.14 4.59 2.88
N THR A 54 0.59 4.75 1.68
CA THR A 54 1.23 5.54 0.61
C THR A 54 1.40 7.00 0.98
N ALA A 55 0.46 7.61 1.70
CA ALA A 55 0.56 9.00 2.15
C ALA A 55 1.68 9.22 3.18
N GLY A 56 2.05 8.17 3.93
CA GLY A 56 3.11 8.22 4.95
C GLY A 56 4.51 7.89 4.43
N LEU A 57 4.70 7.68 3.12
CA LEU A 57 6.01 7.35 2.55
C LEU A 57 6.95 8.55 2.60
N ASP A 58 8.15 8.36 3.15
CA ASP A 58 9.21 9.35 3.12
C ASP A 58 9.82 9.44 1.71
N ARG A 59 9.58 10.55 1.03
CA ARG A 59 10.01 10.81 -0.36
C ARG A 59 11.53 10.96 -0.49
N ALA A 60 12.26 11.15 0.60
CA ALA A 60 13.73 11.13 0.59
C ALA A 60 14.30 9.70 0.51
N LEU A 61 13.53 8.71 0.96
CA LEU A 61 13.99 7.33 1.14
C LEU A 61 13.24 6.33 0.26
N VAL A 62 12.05 6.66 -0.23
CA VAL A 62 11.27 5.80 -1.12
C VAL A 62 11.41 6.29 -2.55
N LEU A 63 12.14 5.54 -3.38
CA LEU A 63 12.39 5.85 -4.79
C LEU A 63 11.23 5.42 -5.71
N GLY A 64 10.34 4.58 -5.20
CA GLY A 64 9.19 4.02 -5.91
C GLY A 64 8.63 2.82 -5.16
N PHE A 65 7.57 2.20 -5.69
CA PHE A 65 7.01 1.01 -5.07
C PHE A 65 6.45 0.00 -6.10
N ALA A 66 6.38 -1.26 -5.69
CA ALA A 66 5.78 -2.34 -6.46
C ALA A 66 4.81 -3.15 -5.62
N THR A 67 3.66 -3.50 -6.18
CA THR A 67 2.64 -4.30 -5.47
C THR A 67 2.24 -5.56 -6.23
N GLU A 68 1.99 -6.64 -5.47
CA GLU A 68 1.52 -7.91 -6.03
C GLU A 68 0.05 -7.83 -6.46
N GLN A 69 -0.77 -7.10 -5.71
CA GLN A 69 -2.18 -6.85 -5.98
C GLN A 69 -2.40 -5.41 -6.47
N GLY A 70 -3.62 -5.14 -6.93
CA GLY A 70 -4.03 -3.84 -7.45
C GLY A 70 -4.19 -3.84 -8.97
N SER A 71 -4.72 -2.74 -9.48
CA SER A 71 -4.90 -2.52 -10.92
C SER A 71 -4.43 -1.12 -11.32
N ALA A 72 -4.17 -0.90 -12.60
CA ALA A 72 -3.73 0.39 -13.12
C ALA A 72 -4.73 1.54 -12.89
N THR A 73 -5.99 1.22 -12.60
CA THR A 73 -7.07 2.18 -12.28
C THR A 73 -7.37 2.27 -10.78
N ALA A 74 -6.65 1.52 -9.93
CA ALA A 74 -6.87 1.52 -8.49
C ALA A 74 -6.30 2.79 -7.83
N HIS A 75 -6.76 3.06 -6.60
CA HIS A 75 -6.30 4.17 -5.77
C HIS A 75 -4.77 4.24 -5.68
N THR A 76 -4.10 3.10 -5.56
CA THR A 76 -2.64 3.00 -5.47
C THR A 76 -1.93 3.59 -6.69
N ALA A 77 -2.46 3.37 -7.90
CA ALA A 77 -1.89 3.92 -9.14
C ALA A 77 -2.14 5.43 -9.28
N ILE A 78 -3.28 5.92 -8.78
CA ILE A 78 -3.59 7.37 -8.73
C ILE A 78 -2.66 8.07 -7.73
N LEU A 79 -2.49 7.47 -6.55
CA LEU A 79 -1.63 8.00 -5.48
C LEU A 79 -0.17 8.04 -5.88
N ALA A 80 0.33 7.02 -6.60
CA ALA A 80 1.69 7.03 -7.16
C ALA A 80 1.95 8.29 -8.01
N ARG A 81 1.01 8.63 -8.91
CA ARG A 81 1.11 9.82 -9.77
C ARG A 81 1.07 11.11 -8.95
N ALA A 82 0.16 11.20 -7.98
CA ALA A 82 0.07 12.37 -7.09
C ALA A 82 1.35 12.57 -6.26
N LEU A 83 1.99 11.46 -5.86
CA LEU A 83 3.25 11.45 -5.12
C LEU A 83 4.49 11.60 -6.02
N GLY A 84 4.34 11.61 -7.34
CA GLY A 84 5.46 11.68 -8.28
C GLY A 84 6.41 10.48 -8.18
N LEU A 85 5.92 9.35 -7.67
CA LEU A 85 6.70 8.14 -7.48
C LEU A 85 6.43 7.15 -8.62
N PRO A 86 7.48 6.53 -9.20
CA PRO A 86 7.33 5.37 -10.06
C PRO A 86 6.61 4.24 -9.32
N ALA A 87 5.61 3.63 -9.95
CA ALA A 87 4.88 2.50 -9.38
C ALA A 87 4.53 1.45 -10.43
N VAL A 88 4.66 0.18 -10.05
CA VAL A 88 4.21 -0.98 -10.82
C VAL A 88 3.29 -1.82 -9.94
N VAL A 89 2.07 -2.11 -10.40
CA VAL A 89 1.03 -2.74 -9.58
C VAL A 89 0.47 -4.00 -10.26
N GLY A 90 0.00 -4.96 -9.47
CA GLY A 90 -0.60 -6.20 -9.97
C GLY A 90 0.43 -7.24 -10.46
N ILE A 91 1.63 -7.28 -9.86
CA ILE A 91 2.69 -8.22 -10.24
C ILE A 91 2.52 -9.54 -9.48
N ALA A 92 1.86 -10.52 -10.07
CA ALA A 92 1.66 -11.83 -9.44
C ALA A 92 3.01 -12.49 -9.06
N GLY A 93 3.12 -13.00 -7.83
CA GLY A 93 4.32 -13.68 -7.32
C GLY A 93 5.45 -12.75 -6.89
N LEU A 94 5.23 -11.42 -6.87
CA LEU A 94 6.26 -10.44 -6.54
C LEU A 94 6.90 -10.68 -5.16
N LEU A 95 6.10 -11.01 -4.16
CA LEU A 95 6.59 -11.22 -2.79
C LEU A 95 7.43 -12.49 -2.64
N GLU A 96 7.27 -13.45 -3.56
CA GLU A 96 8.07 -14.68 -3.57
C GLU A 96 9.36 -14.48 -4.38
N ALA A 97 9.33 -13.59 -5.37
CA ALA A 97 10.44 -13.33 -6.28
C ALA A 97 11.50 -12.35 -5.71
N VAL A 98 11.17 -11.58 -4.67
CA VAL A 98 12.02 -10.51 -4.15
C VAL A 98 12.24 -10.66 -2.65
N GLN A 99 13.47 -10.43 -2.20
CA GLN A 99 13.85 -10.42 -0.79
C GLN A 99 14.16 -9.00 -0.30
N ASP A 100 13.99 -8.77 1.00
CA ASP A 100 14.40 -7.51 1.61
C ASP A 100 15.92 -7.30 1.47
N GLY A 101 16.32 -6.10 1.08
CA GLY A 101 17.73 -5.76 0.80
C GLY A 101 18.30 -6.35 -0.49
N GLN A 102 17.48 -6.89 -1.39
CA GLN A 102 17.93 -7.38 -2.69
C GLN A 102 18.47 -6.24 -3.57
N ALA A 103 19.64 -6.48 -4.19
CA ALA A 103 20.35 -5.54 -5.06
C ALA A 103 19.94 -5.66 -6.54
#